data_AF-A0A6M1ZIL7-F1
#
_entry.id   AF-A0A6M1ZIL7-F1
#
_cell.length_a   1.000
_cell.length_b   1.000
_cell.length_c   1.000
_cell.angle_alpha   90.00
_cell.angle_beta   90.00
_cell.angle_gamma   90.00
#
_symmetry.space_group_name_H-M   'P 1'
#
loop_
_entity.id
_entity.type
_entity.pdbx_description
1 polymer ?
#
loop_
_entity_poly.entity_id
_entity_poly.type
_entity_poly.pdbx_seq_one_letter_code
_entity_poly.pdbx_strand_id
1 'polypeptide(L)'
;MKKIIFYISIALFAFLIAHFFFSSDKKLKNVSKADKIGIIKEIKEIKIKNVKNPLNVSIEEYFDNYILAFRVNEDKSSYIGITFLDKNFEEVGHFKKIDVQTSSAEDPRIFKFKDDYFLLYNDILPIEHFARAMHLAKINLKNFIIDYKTVLDQHLKTVEKNWVPIIAQDSLLLAYKLMPHKIMQLDDLKENSLKHLIFPNMGFSRFFWKWGTPRGGTPAKVVDGEYLAFFHSSFGKSKKSKTYVMGAYTFDLKAPYKVRKVSSFPIVLNSSKKTRVYFPTGFVIKKENDKDIIYLSYGENDNDSKIAVIDKEKLFENMKEVY
;
A
#
# COMPACT_ATOMS: atom_id res chain seq x y z
N MET A 1 16.90 -55.79 1.07
CA MET A 1 16.97 -54.48 0.37
C MET A 1 15.61 -53.89 0.00
N LYS A 2 14.73 -54.57 -0.77
CA LYS A 2 13.45 -53.97 -1.25
C LYS A 2 12.52 -53.43 -0.16
N LYS A 3 12.40 -54.10 1.00
CA LYS A 3 11.58 -53.61 2.12
C LYS A 3 12.11 -52.31 2.73
N ILE A 4 13.44 -52.14 2.84
CA ILE A 4 14.06 -50.95 3.43
C ILE A 4 13.82 -49.72 2.54
N ILE A 5 13.93 -49.89 1.22
CA ILE A 5 13.67 -48.81 0.24
C ILE A 5 12.20 -48.35 0.30
N PHE A 6 11.26 -49.29 0.49
CA PHE A 6 9.83 -48.97 0.61
C PHE A 6 9.52 -48.13 1.85
N TYR A 7 10.07 -48.49 3.02
CA TYR A 7 9.86 -47.72 4.25
C TYR A 7 10.54 -46.34 4.22
N ILE A 8 11.72 -46.21 3.59
CA ILE A 8 12.37 -44.92 3.40
C ILE A 8 11.53 -44.00 2.51
N SER A 9 10.92 -44.54 1.44
CA SER A 9 10.07 -43.77 0.53
C SER A 9 8.78 -43.27 1.21
N ILE A 10 8.14 -44.10 2.03
CA ILE A 10 6.95 -43.71 2.81
C ILE A 10 7.31 -42.64 3.86
N ALA A 11 8.45 -42.79 4.55
CA ALA A 11 8.89 -41.81 5.55
C ALA A 11 9.24 -40.46 4.91
N LEU A 12 9.93 -40.44 3.76
CA LEU A 12 10.21 -39.23 2.98
C LEU A 12 8.93 -38.57 2.47
N PHE A 13 7.97 -39.36 2.00
CA PHE A 13 6.68 -38.85 1.53
C PHE A 13 5.84 -38.27 2.68
N ALA A 14 5.80 -38.94 3.83
CA ALA A 14 5.15 -38.44 5.04
C ALA A 14 5.84 -37.17 5.58
N PHE A 15 7.18 -37.10 5.54
CA PHE A 15 7.94 -35.92 5.92
C PHE A 15 7.69 -34.74 4.98
N LEU A 16 7.63 -34.98 3.66
CA LEU A 16 7.28 -33.98 2.66
C LEU A 16 5.85 -33.47 2.86
N ILE A 17 4.89 -34.35 3.14
CA ILE A 17 3.49 -34.00 3.43
C ILE A 17 3.38 -33.20 4.75
N ALA A 18 4.06 -33.63 5.81
CA ALA A 18 4.07 -32.90 7.09
C ALA A 18 4.72 -31.52 6.93
N HIS A 19 5.82 -31.41 6.19
CA HIS A 19 6.41 -30.11 5.87
C HIS A 19 5.47 -29.25 5.00
N PHE A 20 4.62 -29.89 4.18
CA PHE A 20 3.65 -29.21 3.33
C PHE A 20 2.49 -28.59 4.11
N PHE A 21 1.95 -29.28 5.11
CA PHE A 21 0.78 -28.82 5.87
C PHE A 21 1.09 -27.89 7.05
N PHE A 22 2.31 -27.90 7.60
CA PHE A 22 2.64 -27.13 8.82
C PHE A 22 3.43 -25.82 8.61
N SER A 23 3.68 -25.40 7.37
CA SER A 23 4.72 -24.38 7.09
C SER A 23 4.27 -22.91 7.17
N SER A 24 3.05 -22.54 6.81
CA SER A 24 2.68 -21.11 6.68
C SER A 24 2.26 -20.46 8.00
N ASP A 25 1.38 -21.08 8.78
CA ASP A 25 0.84 -20.47 10.01
C ASP A 25 1.88 -20.43 11.14
N LYS A 26 2.80 -21.39 11.21
CA LYS A 26 3.92 -21.37 12.18
C LYS A 26 4.83 -20.15 11.96
N LYS A 27 5.02 -19.73 10.70
CA LYS A 27 5.89 -18.59 10.38
C LYS A 27 5.41 -17.29 11.00
N LEU A 28 4.10 -17.06 11.08
CA LEU A 28 3.52 -15.84 11.68
C LEU A 28 3.38 -15.91 13.21
N LYS A 29 3.25 -17.11 13.80
CA LYS A 29 3.16 -17.27 15.27
C LYS A 29 4.39 -16.74 16.00
N ASN A 30 5.56 -16.83 15.36
CA ASN A 30 6.85 -16.43 15.93
C ASN A 30 7.32 -15.03 15.48
N VAL A 31 6.46 -14.28 14.78
CA VAL A 31 6.77 -12.90 14.41
C VAL A 31 6.49 -12.00 15.61
N SER A 32 7.48 -11.22 16.03
CA SER A 32 7.26 -10.10 16.95
C SER A 32 6.16 -9.24 16.37
N LYS A 33 5.01 -9.22 17.05
CA LYS A 33 3.86 -8.46 16.57
C LYS A 33 4.09 -7.00 16.90
N ALA A 34 3.77 -6.11 15.96
CA ALA A 34 4.07 -4.68 16.08
C ALA A 34 3.37 -4.03 17.30
N ASP A 35 2.16 -4.50 17.63
CA ASP A 35 1.43 -4.13 18.85
C ASP A 35 2.16 -4.55 20.13
N LYS A 36 2.71 -5.77 20.17
CA LYS A 36 3.38 -6.29 21.37
C LYS A 36 4.67 -5.55 21.75
N ILE A 37 5.32 -4.91 20.78
CA ILE A 37 6.54 -4.13 21.02
C ILE A 37 6.28 -2.61 21.03
N GLY A 38 5.01 -2.21 21.04
CA GLY A 38 4.62 -0.80 21.17
C GLY A 38 4.73 0.04 19.89
N ILE A 39 4.98 -0.56 18.72
CA ILE A 39 4.89 0.18 17.44
C ILE A 39 3.46 0.62 17.20
N ILE A 40 2.48 -0.27 17.43
CA ILE A 40 1.06 0.05 17.28
C ILE A 40 0.50 0.44 18.64
N LYS A 41 0.11 1.70 18.77
CA LYS A 41 -0.50 2.24 19.99
C LYS A 41 -2.00 1.94 20.04
N GLU A 42 -2.67 2.10 18.90
CA GLU A 42 -4.12 2.01 18.78
C GLU A 42 -4.52 1.60 17.36
N ILE A 43 -5.70 1.00 17.21
CA ILE A 43 -6.34 0.77 15.92
C ILE A 43 -7.74 1.40 15.97
N LYS A 44 -8.02 2.28 15.01
CA LYS A 44 -9.32 2.92 14.82
C LYS A 44 -10.04 2.30 13.63
N GLU A 45 -11.30 1.91 13.80
CA GLU A 45 -12.14 1.47 12.69
C GLU A 45 -12.74 2.68 11.98
N ILE A 46 -12.71 2.68 10.64
CA ILE A 46 -13.30 3.76 9.84
C ILE A 46 -14.68 3.35 9.38
N LYS A 47 -15.68 4.12 9.83
CA LYS A 47 -17.09 3.96 9.44
C LYS A 47 -17.53 5.18 8.67
N ILE A 48 -17.97 4.95 7.42
CA ILE A 48 -18.53 5.98 6.55
C ILE A 48 -20.04 5.74 6.48
N LYS A 49 -20.82 6.78 6.80
CA LYS A 49 -22.29 6.70 6.82
C LYS A 49 -22.80 6.30 5.44
N ASN A 50 -23.74 5.35 5.44
CA ASN A 50 -24.39 4.83 4.23
C ASN A 50 -23.45 4.11 3.24
N VAL A 51 -22.24 3.72 3.63
CA VAL A 51 -21.33 2.92 2.79
C VAL A 51 -21.20 1.50 3.32
N LYS A 52 -21.66 0.55 2.49
CA LYS A 52 -21.36 -0.88 2.49
C LYS A 52 -19.86 -1.18 2.46
N ASN A 53 -19.13 -1.10 3.59
CA ASN A 53 -17.71 -1.46 3.70
C ASN A 53 -16.79 -0.59 2.80
N PRO A 54 -16.32 0.58 3.27
CA PRO A 54 -15.29 1.32 2.55
C PRO A 54 -14.02 0.46 2.48
N LEU A 55 -13.45 0.25 1.30
CA LEU A 55 -12.29 -0.61 1.09
C LEU A 55 -11.05 0.22 0.75
N ASN A 56 -9.89 -0.24 1.21
CA ASN A 56 -8.59 0.29 0.80
C ASN A 56 -8.50 1.83 0.95
N VAL A 57 -8.94 2.34 2.11
CA VAL A 57 -9.00 3.78 2.43
C VAL A 57 -7.63 4.44 2.37
N SER A 58 -7.42 5.43 1.53
CA SER A 58 -6.25 6.30 1.52
C SER A 58 -6.57 7.60 2.25
N ILE A 59 -5.70 8.02 3.16
CA ILE A 59 -5.82 9.26 3.94
C ILE A 59 -4.76 10.29 3.52
N GLU A 60 -5.15 11.56 3.51
CA GLU A 60 -4.26 12.72 3.38
C GLU A 60 -4.74 13.85 4.30
N GLU A 61 -3.83 14.77 4.64
CA GLU A 61 -4.16 15.97 5.43
C GLU A 61 -5.08 16.91 4.64
N TYR A 62 -6.02 17.55 5.34
CA TYR A 62 -6.92 18.55 4.79
C TYR A 62 -7.22 19.63 5.83
N PHE A 63 -6.49 20.74 5.77
CA PHE A 63 -6.47 21.75 6.84
C PHE A 63 -6.20 21.09 8.21
N ASP A 64 -7.03 21.35 9.21
CA ASP A 64 -6.95 20.73 10.56
C ASP A 64 -7.62 19.34 10.62
N ASN A 65 -8.08 18.84 9.47
CA ASN A 65 -8.87 17.62 9.31
C ASN A 65 -8.17 16.66 8.34
N TYR A 66 -8.90 15.65 7.89
CA TYR A 66 -8.41 14.68 6.91
C TYR A 66 -9.36 14.55 5.73
N ILE A 67 -8.80 14.21 4.58
CA ILE A 67 -9.56 13.74 3.42
C ILE A 67 -9.27 12.26 3.20
N LEU A 68 -10.32 11.49 2.96
CA LEU A 68 -10.24 10.07 2.64
C LEU A 68 -10.72 9.82 1.21
N ALA A 69 -10.00 8.97 0.49
CA ALA A 69 -10.47 8.33 -0.73
C ALA A 69 -10.55 6.82 -0.50
N PHE A 70 -11.61 6.16 -0.98
CA PHE A 70 -11.82 4.74 -0.74
C PHE A 70 -12.56 4.07 -1.88
N ARG A 71 -12.40 2.76 -2.00
CA ARG A 71 -13.14 1.94 -2.95
C ARG A 71 -14.48 1.55 -2.34
N VAL A 72 -15.53 1.62 -3.14
CA VAL A 72 -16.85 1.03 -2.84
C VAL A 72 -17.14 -0.04 -3.88
N ASN A 73 -17.66 -1.18 -3.42
CA ASN A 73 -18.16 -2.24 -4.30
C ASN A 73 -19.70 -2.24 -4.27
N GLU A 74 -20.30 -2.14 -5.45
CA GLU A 74 -21.75 -2.27 -5.65
C GLU A 74 -21.99 -3.31 -6.75
N ASP A 75 -22.59 -4.44 -6.37
CA ASP A 75 -22.83 -5.60 -7.22
C ASP A 75 -21.55 -6.07 -7.95
N LYS A 76 -21.48 -5.84 -9.27
CA LYS A 76 -20.35 -6.20 -10.14
C LYS A 76 -19.46 -5.00 -10.47
N SER A 77 -19.72 -3.85 -9.85
CA SER A 77 -19.00 -2.60 -10.09
C SER A 77 -18.17 -2.18 -8.88
N SER A 78 -17.13 -1.39 -9.16
CA SER A 78 -16.38 -0.66 -8.15
C SER A 78 -16.20 0.80 -8.55
N TYR A 79 -16.26 1.70 -7.57
CA TYR A 79 -16.02 3.12 -7.78
C TYR A 79 -15.26 3.73 -6.60
N ILE A 80 -14.87 5.00 -6.75
CA ILE A 80 -14.14 5.75 -5.72
C ILE A 80 -15.11 6.69 -5.00
N GLY A 81 -15.15 6.56 -3.67
CA GLY A 81 -15.78 7.53 -2.77
C GLY A 81 -14.72 8.45 -2.15
N ILE A 82 -15.10 9.70 -1.86
CA ILE A 82 -14.32 10.66 -1.09
C ILE A 82 -15.16 11.19 0.06
N THR A 83 -14.56 11.33 1.23
CA THR A 83 -15.19 11.98 2.39
C THR A 83 -14.15 12.73 3.20
N PHE A 84 -14.60 13.52 4.17
CA PHE A 84 -13.73 14.20 5.13
C PHE A 84 -13.89 13.57 6.50
N LEU A 85 -12.81 13.54 7.26
CA LEU A 85 -12.84 13.17 8.66
C LEU A 85 -12.38 14.33 9.53
N ASP A 86 -12.93 14.42 10.73
CA ASP A 86 -12.42 15.33 11.75
C ASP A 86 -11.10 14.80 12.35
N LYS A 87 -10.53 15.56 13.29
CA LYS A 87 -9.32 15.17 14.04
C LYS A 87 -9.44 13.84 14.80
N ASN A 88 -10.65 13.38 15.09
CA ASN A 88 -10.93 12.12 15.79
C ASN A 88 -11.15 10.95 14.82
N PHE A 89 -11.05 11.20 13.51
CA PHE A 89 -11.33 10.27 12.43
C PHE A 89 -12.82 9.92 12.26
N GLU A 90 -13.70 10.82 12.70
CA GLU A 90 -15.15 10.71 12.49
C GLU A 90 -15.57 11.43 11.20
N GLU A 91 -16.52 10.86 10.46
CA GLU A 91 -16.97 11.45 9.19
C GLU A 91 -17.63 12.83 9.38
N VAL A 92 -17.13 13.81 8.65
CA VAL A 92 -17.67 15.16 8.54
C VAL A 92 -18.42 15.30 7.21
N GLY A 93 -19.75 15.39 7.30
CA GLY A 93 -20.63 15.52 6.13
C GLY A 93 -21.03 14.17 5.54
N HIS A 94 -21.21 14.15 4.22
CA HIS A 94 -21.55 12.95 3.45
C HIS A 94 -20.47 12.69 2.42
N PHE A 95 -20.09 11.43 2.25
CA PHE A 95 -19.22 11.05 1.16
C PHE A 95 -19.80 11.42 -0.22
N LYS A 96 -18.89 11.62 -1.18
CA LYS A 96 -19.17 11.91 -2.58
C LYS A 96 -18.57 10.81 -3.44
N LYS A 97 -19.38 10.26 -4.35
CA LYS A 97 -18.90 9.39 -5.42
C LYS A 97 -18.17 10.24 -6.45
N ILE A 98 -16.93 9.88 -6.77
CA ILE A 98 -16.15 10.53 -7.83
C ILE A 98 -16.46 9.83 -9.15
N ASP A 99 -16.94 10.60 -10.12
CA ASP A 99 -17.17 10.08 -11.47
C ASP A 99 -15.84 10.00 -12.24
N VAL A 100 -15.30 8.79 -12.28
CA VAL A 100 -14.10 8.43 -13.05
C VAL A 100 -14.42 7.94 -14.48
N GLN A 101 -15.71 7.97 -14.87
CA GLN A 101 -16.27 7.51 -16.13
C GLN A 101 -16.16 5.99 -16.37
N THR A 102 -16.00 5.22 -15.30
CA THR A 102 -15.92 3.75 -15.34
C THR A 102 -16.54 3.15 -14.09
N SER A 103 -16.73 1.83 -14.11
CA SER A 103 -17.30 1.06 -13.00
C SER A 103 -16.34 -0.02 -12.48
N SER A 104 -15.03 0.17 -12.68
CA SER A 104 -13.98 -0.80 -12.35
C SER A 104 -12.76 -0.18 -11.66
N ALA A 105 -12.92 1.04 -11.15
CA ALA A 105 -11.88 1.77 -10.45
C ALA A 105 -11.62 1.17 -9.07
N GLU A 106 -10.36 0.93 -8.75
CA GLU A 106 -9.93 0.24 -7.54
C GLU A 106 -8.73 0.95 -6.87
N ASP A 107 -8.60 0.69 -5.57
CA ASP A 107 -7.44 1.02 -4.73
C ASP A 107 -6.94 2.47 -4.86
N PRO A 108 -7.81 3.47 -4.63
CA PRO A 108 -7.43 4.87 -4.73
C PRO A 108 -6.33 5.24 -3.73
N ARG A 109 -5.45 6.11 -4.16
CA ARG A 109 -4.44 6.78 -3.34
C ARG A 109 -4.65 8.28 -3.49
N ILE A 110 -5.09 8.92 -2.42
CA ILE A 110 -5.17 10.38 -2.39
C ILE A 110 -3.85 10.95 -1.91
N PHE A 111 -3.40 12.02 -2.55
CA PHE A 111 -2.19 12.72 -2.16
C PHE A 111 -2.29 14.19 -2.58
N LYS A 112 -1.53 15.03 -1.89
CA LYS A 112 -1.37 16.45 -2.25
C LYS A 112 -0.12 16.62 -3.11
N PHE A 113 -0.24 17.37 -4.21
CA PHE A 113 0.90 17.82 -5.00
C PHE A 113 0.72 19.30 -5.31
N LYS A 114 1.70 20.12 -4.91
CA LYS A 114 1.54 21.57 -4.84
C LYS A 114 0.32 21.92 -3.97
N ASP A 115 -0.60 22.74 -4.47
CA ASP A 115 -1.81 23.14 -3.74
C ASP A 115 -3.05 22.29 -4.09
N ASP A 116 -2.89 21.28 -4.93
CA ASP A 116 -3.99 20.48 -5.47
C ASP A 116 -4.01 19.05 -4.89
N TYR A 117 -5.20 18.45 -4.91
CA TYR A 117 -5.41 17.05 -4.55
C TYR A 117 -5.54 16.17 -5.79
N PHE A 118 -4.88 15.01 -5.73
CA PHE A 118 -4.84 14.04 -6.80
C PHE A 118 -5.28 12.66 -6.31
N LEU A 119 -5.88 11.89 -7.22
CA LEU A 119 -6.06 10.45 -7.07
C LEU A 119 -5.11 9.72 -7.99
N LEU A 120 -4.42 8.72 -7.44
CA LEU A 120 -3.81 7.66 -8.21
C LEU A 120 -4.58 6.36 -7.94
N TYR A 121 -5.19 5.78 -8.96
CA TYR A 121 -6.00 4.56 -8.86
C TYR A 121 -5.74 3.65 -10.05
N ASN A 122 -6.29 2.44 -10.04
CA ASN A 122 -6.17 1.52 -11.17
C ASN A 122 -7.55 1.16 -11.71
N ASP A 123 -7.63 0.94 -13.02
CA ASP A 123 -8.90 0.79 -13.72
C ASP A 123 -8.76 -0.09 -14.97
N ILE A 124 -9.86 -0.67 -15.42
CA ILE A 124 -9.90 -1.44 -16.66
C ILE A 124 -10.02 -0.48 -17.84
N LEU A 125 -9.12 -0.63 -18.81
CA LEU A 125 -9.15 0.11 -20.05
C LEU A 125 -10.31 -0.39 -20.94
N PRO A 126 -10.98 0.51 -21.69
CA PRO A 126 -12.07 0.15 -22.60
C PRO A 126 -11.53 -0.47 -23.91
N ILE A 127 -10.71 -1.51 -23.78
CA ILE A 127 -10.09 -2.24 -24.89
C ILE A 127 -10.41 -3.74 -24.76
N GLU A 128 -10.34 -4.47 -25.88
CA GLU A 128 -10.82 -5.86 -26.00
C GLU A 128 -10.24 -6.83 -24.96
N HIS A 129 -8.98 -6.65 -24.56
CA HIS A 129 -8.31 -7.55 -23.62
C HIS A 129 -8.46 -7.15 -22.14
N PHE A 130 -9.27 -6.14 -21.83
CA PHE A 130 -9.53 -5.66 -20.46
C PHE A 130 -8.24 -5.42 -19.65
N ALA A 131 -7.22 -4.86 -20.30
CA ALA A 131 -5.99 -4.51 -19.60
C ALA A 131 -6.30 -3.48 -18.50
N ARG A 132 -5.53 -3.54 -17.42
CA ARG A 132 -5.68 -2.63 -16.28
C ARG A 132 -4.49 -1.68 -16.23
N ALA A 133 -4.77 -0.39 -16.20
CA ALA A 133 -3.77 0.67 -16.14
C ALA A 133 -3.86 1.44 -14.83
N MET A 134 -2.83 2.22 -14.52
CA MET A 134 -2.93 3.26 -13.51
C MET A 134 -3.57 4.51 -14.11
N HIS A 135 -4.25 5.30 -13.29
CA HIS A 135 -4.87 6.56 -13.68
C HIS A 135 -4.50 7.62 -12.66
N LEU A 136 -4.08 8.79 -13.14
CA LEU A 136 -3.90 10.00 -12.35
C LEU A 136 -5.06 10.94 -12.64
N ALA A 137 -5.73 11.42 -11.60
CA ALA A 137 -6.80 12.40 -11.73
C ALA A 137 -6.59 13.57 -10.78
N LYS A 138 -6.70 14.81 -11.29
CA LYS A 138 -6.79 16.01 -10.45
C LYS A 138 -8.25 16.19 -10.01
N ILE A 139 -8.48 16.40 -8.72
CA ILE A 139 -9.84 16.57 -8.17
C ILE A 139 -10.06 18.03 -7.80
N ASN A 140 -11.19 18.57 -8.21
CA ASN A 140 -11.71 19.82 -7.69
C ASN A 140 -12.58 19.55 -6.46
N LEU A 141 -12.06 19.85 -5.27
CA LEU A 141 -12.77 19.56 -4.01
C LEU A 141 -13.99 20.46 -3.75
N LYS A 142 -14.20 21.53 -4.53
CA LYS A 142 -15.40 22.40 -4.36
C LYS A 142 -16.67 21.72 -4.86
N ASN A 143 -16.56 20.93 -5.92
CA ASN A 143 -17.69 20.29 -6.60
C ASN A 143 -17.48 18.78 -6.82
N PHE A 144 -16.34 18.22 -6.38
CA PHE A 144 -15.99 16.80 -6.46
C PHE A 144 -15.94 16.26 -7.89
N ILE A 145 -15.60 17.10 -8.87
CA ILE A 145 -15.38 16.68 -10.25
C ILE A 145 -13.88 16.48 -10.53
N ILE A 146 -13.60 15.69 -11.56
CA ILE A 146 -12.24 15.51 -12.07
C ILE A 146 -11.96 16.63 -13.08
N ASP A 147 -10.93 17.44 -12.82
CA ASP A 147 -10.50 18.51 -13.73
C ASP A 147 -9.83 17.92 -14.98
N TYR A 148 -9.00 16.90 -14.78
CA TYR A 148 -8.43 16.08 -15.86
C TYR A 148 -8.03 14.69 -15.32
N LYS A 149 -7.98 13.73 -16.23
CA LYS A 149 -7.58 12.34 -15.99
C LYS A 149 -6.55 11.92 -17.04
N THR A 150 -5.48 11.30 -16.59
CA THR A 150 -4.41 10.79 -17.46
C THR A 150 -4.26 9.29 -17.23
N VAL A 151 -4.31 8.54 -18.32
CA VAL A 151 -4.04 7.10 -18.31
C VAL A 151 -2.53 6.91 -18.24
N LEU A 152 -2.08 6.21 -17.21
CA LEU A 152 -0.69 5.91 -16.95
C LEU A 152 -0.46 4.43 -17.25
N ASP A 153 0.01 4.16 -18.47
CA ASP A 153 0.35 2.81 -18.93
C ASP A 153 1.74 2.83 -19.59
N GLN A 154 2.48 1.75 -19.39
CA GLN A 154 3.78 1.51 -20.02
C GLN A 154 3.73 0.34 -21.00
N HIS A 155 2.56 -0.32 -21.11
CA HIS A 155 2.34 -1.51 -21.92
C HIS A 155 3.32 -2.65 -21.61
N LEU A 156 3.82 -2.70 -20.36
CA LEU A 156 4.75 -3.73 -19.89
C LEU A 156 4.03 -4.97 -19.35
N LYS A 157 2.78 -4.81 -18.89
CA LYS A 157 1.95 -5.88 -18.34
C LYS A 157 0.49 -5.63 -18.67
N THR A 158 -0.29 -6.71 -18.72
CA THR A 158 -1.76 -6.64 -18.83
C THR A 158 -2.43 -6.05 -17.58
N VAL A 159 -1.73 -6.07 -16.43
CA VAL A 159 -2.23 -5.51 -15.17
C VAL A 159 -1.14 -4.63 -14.55
N GLU A 160 -1.25 -3.34 -14.79
CA GLU A 160 -0.54 -2.31 -14.06
C GLU A 160 -1.33 -1.90 -12.83
N LYS A 161 -0.68 -2.04 -11.67
CA LYS A 161 -1.24 -1.70 -10.36
C LYS A 161 -0.13 -1.48 -9.36
N ASN A 162 -0.49 -0.96 -8.18
CA ASN A 162 0.41 -0.75 -7.04
C ASN A 162 1.53 0.27 -7.29
N TRP A 163 1.36 1.18 -8.25
CA TRP A 163 2.27 2.32 -8.36
C TRP A 163 1.96 3.30 -7.23
N VAL A 164 2.99 3.98 -6.74
CA VAL A 164 2.91 4.85 -5.54
C VAL A 164 3.49 6.22 -5.86
N PRO A 165 2.78 7.32 -5.55
CA PRO A 165 3.31 8.66 -5.77
C PRO A 165 4.42 9.01 -4.77
N ILE A 166 5.43 9.72 -5.27
CA ILE A 166 6.52 10.32 -4.50
C ILE A 166 6.59 11.78 -4.93
N ILE A 167 6.39 12.69 -3.99
CA ILE A 167 6.51 14.13 -4.25
C ILE A 167 7.96 14.54 -4.00
N ALA A 168 8.71 14.73 -5.10
CA ALA A 168 10.12 15.07 -5.05
C ALA A 168 10.34 16.49 -5.55
N GLN A 169 10.52 17.43 -4.61
CA GLN A 169 10.61 18.86 -4.91
C GLN A 169 9.37 19.29 -5.73
N ASP A 170 9.58 19.77 -6.95
CA ASP A 170 8.52 20.21 -7.88
C ASP A 170 8.11 19.12 -8.88
N SER A 171 8.55 17.88 -8.71
CA SER A 171 8.29 16.76 -9.61
C SER A 171 7.39 15.70 -8.99
N LEU A 172 6.47 15.17 -9.79
CA LEU A 172 5.72 13.97 -9.44
C LEU A 172 6.45 12.74 -9.95
N LEU A 173 6.94 11.93 -9.02
CA LEU A 173 7.54 10.64 -9.31
C LEU A 173 6.59 9.51 -8.91
N LEU A 174 6.81 8.33 -9.48
CA LEU A 174 6.02 7.13 -9.22
C LEU A 174 6.96 5.95 -8.94
N ALA A 175 6.88 5.37 -7.75
CA ALA A 175 7.48 4.07 -7.47
C ALA A 175 6.71 2.98 -8.22
N TYR A 176 7.24 2.57 -9.36
CA TYR A 176 6.69 1.51 -10.21
C TYR A 176 6.92 0.11 -9.61
N LYS A 177 8.09 -0.10 -9.02
CA LYS A 177 8.48 -1.38 -8.40
C LYS A 177 9.38 -1.11 -7.20
N LEU A 178 9.23 -1.87 -6.11
CA LEU A 178 10.06 -1.71 -4.91
C LEU A 178 11.33 -2.56 -4.93
N MET A 179 11.33 -3.68 -5.67
CA MET A 179 12.46 -4.61 -5.74
C MET A 179 12.69 -5.16 -7.17
N PRO A 180 13.68 -4.65 -7.93
CA PRO A 180 14.48 -3.44 -7.64
C PRO A 180 13.61 -2.18 -7.47
N HIS A 181 14.09 -1.19 -6.71
CA HIS A 181 13.43 0.11 -6.57
C HIS A 181 13.49 0.86 -7.92
N LYS A 182 12.40 0.83 -8.68
CA LYS A 182 12.24 1.46 -9.99
C LYS A 182 11.29 2.64 -9.85
N ILE A 183 11.77 3.80 -10.27
CA ILE A 183 11.03 5.06 -10.22
C ILE A 183 10.81 5.55 -11.64
N MET A 184 9.60 6.06 -11.88
CA MET A 184 9.22 6.79 -13.07
C MET A 184 9.02 8.26 -12.72
N GLN A 185 9.26 9.14 -13.68
CA GLN A 185 8.95 10.56 -13.59
C GLN A 185 7.83 10.88 -14.57
N LEU A 186 6.90 11.73 -14.14
CA LEU A 186 5.85 12.28 -14.98
C LEU A 186 6.12 13.78 -15.17
N ASP A 187 6.45 14.18 -16.40
CA ASP A 187 6.84 15.57 -16.70
C ASP A 187 5.61 16.46 -16.95
N ASP A 188 4.60 15.91 -17.61
CA ASP A 188 3.29 16.53 -17.82
C ASP A 188 2.22 15.67 -17.15
N LEU A 189 1.47 16.27 -16.23
CA LEU A 189 0.43 15.58 -15.48
C LEU A 189 -0.81 15.25 -16.32
N LYS A 190 -1.01 15.91 -17.46
CA LYS A 190 -2.17 15.73 -18.34
C LYS A 190 -1.94 14.70 -19.43
N GLU A 191 -0.68 14.38 -19.72
CA GLU A 191 -0.27 13.44 -20.76
C GLU A 191 0.47 12.24 -20.18
N ASN A 192 0.42 11.09 -20.87
CA ASN A 192 1.22 9.93 -20.49
C ASN A 192 2.71 10.14 -20.86
N SER A 193 3.37 11.03 -20.11
CA SER A 193 4.76 11.46 -20.32
C SER A 193 5.77 10.66 -19.47
N LEU A 194 5.40 9.46 -19.05
CA LEU A 194 6.17 8.64 -18.13
C LEU A 194 7.56 8.29 -18.67
N LYS A 195 8.58 8.63 -17.89
CA LYS A 195 9.98 8.29 -18.18
C LYS A 195 10.55 7.44 -17.08
N HIS A 196 11.22 6.36 -17.46
CA HIS A 196 12.04 5.59 -16.52
C HIS A 196 13.26 6.41 -16.10
N LEU A 197 13.43 6.63 -14.81
CA LEU A 197 14.67 7.20 -14.30
C LEU A 197 15.77 6.13 -14.34
N ILE A 198 16.82 6.41 -15.11
CA ILE A 198 17.99 5.55 -15.27
C ILE A 198 19.16 6.23 -14.58
N PHE A 199 19.79 5.52 -13.65
CA PHE A 199 20.92 6.01 -12.87
C PHE A 199 22.17 5.22 -13.27
N PRO A 200 23.02 5.75 -14.16
CA PRO A 200 24.22 5.06 -14.59
C PRO A 200 25.15 4.81 -13.39
N ASN A 201 25.82 3.65 -13.37
CA ASN A 201 26.77 3.24 -12.33
C ASN A 201 26.20 3.06 -10.91
N MET A 202 24.87 3.04 -10.75
CA MET A 202 24.23 2.74 -9.48
C MET A 202 23.47 1.42 -9.56
N GLY A 203 23.88 0.45 -8.73
CA GLY A 203 23.14 -0.80 -8.57
C GLY A 203 21.73 -0.48 -8.10
N PHE A 204 20.72 -1.12 -8.70
CA PHE A 204 19.36 -0.97 -8.21
C PHE A 204 19.31 -1.31 -6.72
N SER A 205 18.75 -0.41 -5.91
CA SER A 205 18.50 -0.72 -4.51
C SER A 205 17.59 -1.94 -4.42
N ARG A 206 18.11 -3.01 -3.82
CA ARG A 206 17.43 -4.27 -3.57
C ARG A 206 17.57 -4.55 -2.08
N PHE A 207 16.47 -4.88 -1.44
CA PHE A 207 16.49 -5.33 -0.06
C PHE A 207 15.87 -6.70 0.06
N PHE A 208 16.36 -7.51 1.00
CA PHE A 208 15.77 -8.81 1.27
C PHE A 208 14.61 -8.70 2.25
N TRP A 209 13.41 -9.06 1.77
CA TRP A 209 12.20 -9.18 2.57
C TRP A 209 11.71 -10.63 2.62
N LYS A 210 11.90 -11.30 3.76
CA LYS A 210 11.57 -12.73 3.92
C LYS A 210 10.07 -13.03 3.89
N TRP A 211 9.22 -12.01 3.88
CA TRP A 211 7.76 -12.10 3.97
C TRP A 211 7.07 -11.86 2.63
N GLY A 212 7.71 -12.31 1.54
CA GLY A 212 7.20 -12.21 0.17
C GLY A 212 7.80 -11.04 -0.62
N THR A 213 7.18 -10.71 -1.75
CA THR A 213 7.64 -9.61 -2.61
C THR A 213 6.97 -8.30 -2.21
N PRO A 214 7.72 -7.28 -1.76
CA PRO A 214 7.22 -5.92 -1.50
C PRO A 214 6.61 -5.27 -2.75
N ARG A 215 5.47 -4.60 -2.60
CA ARG A 215 4.70 -3.96 -3.66
C ARG A 215 3.97 -2.73 -3.13
N GLY A 216 3.97 -1.66 -3.92
CA GLY A 216 3.20 -0.44 -3.73
C GLY A 216 2.99 -0.02 -2.29
N GLY A 217 1.76 0.41 -1.99
CA GLY A 217 1.31 0.81 -0.66
C GLY A 217 0.91 2.27 -0.61
N THR A 218 1.49 3.05 0.30
CA THR A 218 1.13 4.46 0.55
C THR A 218 1.96 5.41 -0.30
N PRO A 219 1.45 6.61 -0.65
CA PRO A 219 2.29 7.76 -1.03
C PRO A 219 3.50 7.92 -0.09
N ALA A 220 4.65 8.31 -0.63
CA ALA A 220 5.83 8.58 0.19
C ALA A 220 5.79 10.00 0.75
N LYS A 221 6.20 10.17 2.02
CA LYS A 221 6.31 11.48 2.68
C LYS A 221 7.69 11.67 3.28
N VAL A 222 8.17 12.91 3.33
CA VAL A 222 9.47 13.23 3.96
C VAL A 222 9.34 13.14 5.47
N VAL A 223 10.22 12.38 6.11
CA VAL A 223 10.29 12.13 7.54
C VAL A 223 11.76 12.01 7.93
N ASP A 224 12.22 12.84 8.87
CA ASP A 224 13.60 12.84 9.40
C ASP A 224 14.69 12.87 8.30
N GLY A 225 14.46 13.60 7.21
CA GLY A 225 15.42 13.74 6.12
C GLY A 225 15.46 12.56 5.13
N GLU A 226 14.52 11.62 5.21
CA GLU A 226 14.33 10.53 4.25
C GLU A 226 12.88 10.52 3.75
N TYR A 227 12.59 9.87 2.63
CA TYR A 227 11.20 9.47 2.36
C TYR A 227 10.85 8.25 3.19
N LEU A 228 9.68 8.27 3.83
CA LEU A 228 9.02 7.11 4.43
C LEU A 228 7.84 6.69 3.55
N ALA A 229 7.69 5.39 3.34
CA ALA A 229 6.49 4.80 2.77
C ALA A 229 6.20 3.43 3.38
N PHE A 230 4.93 3.02 3.29
CA PHE A 230 4.49 1.68 3.66
C PHE A 230 4.19 0.88 2.42
N PHE A 231 4.41 -0.43 2.49
CA PHE A 231 4.15 -1.36 1.39
C PHE A 231 3.37 -2.57 1.87
N HIS A 232 2.71 -3.26 0.92
CA HIS A 232 2.22 -4.60 1.17
C HIS A 232 3.16 -5.63 0.53
N SER A 233 3.21 -6.80 1.13
CA SER A 233 3.88 -7.97 0.60
C SER A 233 2.94 -9.16 0.74
N SER A 234 3.20 -10.21 -0.04
CA SER A 234 2.37 -11.40 0.03
C SER A 234 3.19 -12.68 -0.10
N PHE A 235 2.80 -13.69 0.67
CA PHE A 235 3.40 -15.02 0.64
C PHE A 235 2.33 -16.10 0.84
N GLY A 236 2.67 -17.34 0.48
CA GLY A 236 1.73 -18.47 0.42
C GLY A 236 1.80 -19.16 -0.93
N LYS A 237 1.44 -20.45 -0.99
CA LYS A 237 1.59 -21.28 -2.20
C LYS A 237 0.44 -21.12 -3.19
N SER A 238 -0.75 -20.77 -2.72
CA SER A 238 -1.96 -20.68 -3.54
C SER A 238 -2.75 -19.41 -3.26
N LYS A 239 -3.62 -19.00 -4.18
CA LYS A 239 -4.50 -17.83 -4.01
C LYS A 239 -5.35 -17.93 -2.73
N LYS A 240 -5.82 -19.14 -2.38
CA LYS A 240 -6.62 -19.42 -1.15
C LYS A 240 -5.81 -19.39 0.15
N SER A 241 -4.48 -19.53 0.07
CA SER A 241 -3.58 -19.55 1.24
C SER A 241 -2.68 -18.32 1.31
N LYS A 242 -2.97 -17.31 0.48
CA LYS A 242 -2.13 -16.13 0.34
C LYS A 242 -2.37 -15.21 1.53
N THR A 243 -1.30 -14.91 2.25
CA THR A 243 -1.30 -13.91 3.32
C THR A 243 -0.65 -12.65 2.79
N TYR A 244 -1.32 -11.52 2.95
CA TYR A 244 -0.78 -10.19 2.71
C TYR A 244 -0.49 -9.51 4.02
N VAL A 245 0.68 -8.87 4.09
CA VAL A 245 1.18 -8.19 5.27
C VAL A 245 1.75 -6.84 4.88
N MET A 246 1.84 -5.92 5.83
CA MET A 246 2.40 -4.60 5.60
C MET A 246 3.85 -4.53 6.09
N GLY A 247 4.62 -3.62 5.53
CA GLY A 247 5.94 -3.24 6.01
C GLY A 247 6.18 -1.75 5.77
N ALA A 248 7.27 -1.23 6.30
CA ALA A 248 7.72 0.15 6.07
C ALA A 248 9.11 0.15 5.45
N TYR A 249 9.44 1.18 4.70
CA TYR A 249 10.77 1.40 4.15
C TYR A 249 11.06 2.89 4.05
N THR A 250 12.34 3.24 4.14
CA THR A 250 12.82 4.59 3.86
C THR A 250 13.76 4.62 2.68
N PHE A 251 13.87 5.77 2.01
CA PHE A 251 14.79 5.96 0.89
C PHE A 251 15.24 7.41 0.74
N ASP A 252 16.33 7.61 0.01
CA ASP A 252 16.94 8.93 -0.18
C ASP A 252 15.99 9.97 -0.76
N LEU A 253 16.13 11.22 -0.31
CA LEU A 253 15.39 12.38 -0.84
C LEU A 253 15.73 12.73 -2.29
N LYS A 254 16.90 12.29 -2.75
CA LYS A 254 17.46 12.60 -4.06
C LYS A 254 17.75 11.31 -4.82
N ALA A 255 17.80 11.42 -6.15
CA ALA A 255 18.32 10.39 -7.03
C ALA A 255 19.65 9.80 -6.47
N PRO A 256 19.82 8.46 -6.47
CA PRO A 256 18.99 7.45 -7.14
C PRO A 256 17.77 6.98 -6.32
N TYR A 257 17.42 7.67 -5.24
CA TYR A 257 16.36 7.26 -4.32
C TYR A 257 16.63 5.87 -3.72
N LYS A 258 17.87 5.68 -3.21
CA LYS A 258 18.33 4.40 -2.65
C LYS A 258 17.47 4.06 -1.42
N VAL A 259 16.94 2.85 -1.34
CA VAL A 259 16.30 2.34 -0.11
C VAL A 259 17.37 2.25 0.98
N ARG A 260 17.09 2.89 2.11
CA ARG A 260 17.98 2.97 3.27
C ARG A 260 17.58 1.97 4.32
N LYS A 261 16.33 2.02 4.77
CA LYS A 261 15.85 1.10 5.80
C LYS A 261 14.61 0.35 5.35
N VAL A 262 14.40 -0.82 5.94
CA VAL A 262 13.15 -1.58 5.81
C VAL A 262 12.78 -2.11 7.20
N SER A 263 11.48 -2.13 7.54
CA SER A 263 11.02 -2.76 8.79
C SER A 263 11.60 -4.18 8.89
N SER A 264 11.98 -4.67 10.07
CA SER A 264 12.63 -6.00 10.18
C SER A 264 11.63 -7.16 10.12
N PHE A 265 10.37 -6.86 10.40
CA PHE A 265 9.25 -7.80 10.40
C PHE A 265 7.98 -7.10 9.90
N PRO A 266 6.96 -7.87 9.51
CA PRO A 266 5.74 -7.30 8.99
C PRO A 266 5.00 -6.56 10.09
N ILE A 267 4.47 -5.40 9.76
CA ILE A 267 3.57 -4.63 10.61
C ILE A 267 2.22 -5.35 10.54
N VAL A 268 2.09 -6.39 11.37
CA VAL A 268 0.92 -7.28 11.42
C VAL A 268 0.23 -7.10 12.76
N LEU A 269 -1.09 -6.97 12.66
CA LEU A 269 -1.98 -6.79 13.80
C LEU A 269 -2.56 -8.13 14.24
N ASN A 270 -3.05 -8.18 15.49
CA ASN A 270 -3.76 -9.33 16.02
C ASN A 270 -5.04 -9.57 15.21
N SER A 271 -5.00 -10.55 14.32
CA SER A 271 -6.18 -11.08 13.64
C SER A 271 -6.31 -12.57 13.93
N SER A 272 -7.51 -12.96 14.38
CA SER A 272 -7.92 -14.35 14.61
C SER A 272 -8.19 -15.09 13.29
N LYS A 273 -8.31 -14.37 12.17
CA LYS A 273 -8.54 -14.97 10.85
C LYS A 273 -7.30 -15.70 10.34
N LYS A 274 -7.55 -16.85 9.69
CA LYS A 274 -6.52 -17.74 9.13
C LYS A 274 -5.76 -17.10 7.96
N THR A 275 -6.49 -16.44 7.06
CA THR A 275 -5.90 -15.58 6.02
C THR A 275 -5.95 -14.15 6.48
N ARG A 276 -4.83 -13.44 6.32
CA ARG A 276 -4.72 -12.01 6.63
C ARG A 276 -4.45 -11.28 5.33
N VAL A 277 -5.29 -10.32 5.00
CA VAL A 277 -5.02 -9.39 3.89
C VAL A 277 -4.92 -8.00 4.49
N TYR A 278 -3.72 -7.42 4.45
CA TYR A 278 -3.51 -6.03 4.85
C TYR A 278 -2.96 -5.23 3.68
N PHE A 279 -3.57 -4.08 3.42
CA PHE A 279 -3.24 -3.24 2.26
C PHE A 279 -3.11 -1.77 2.68
N PRO A 280 -1.89 -1.24 2.86
CA PRO A 280 -1.67 0.14 3.27
C PRO A 280 -1.85 1.08 2.09
N THR A 281 -2.49 2.22 2.32
CA THR A 281 -3.06 3.04 1.24
C THR A 281 -2.83 4.53 1.39
N GLY A 282 -2.74 5.05 2.61
CA GLY A 282 -2.25 6.42 2.89
C GLY A 282 -1.73 6.51 4.32
N PHE A 283 -1.00 7.58 4.62
CA PHE A 283 -0.69 7.90 6.01
C PHE A 283 -0.49 9.40 6.19
N VAL A 284 -0.68 9.89 7.41
CA VAL A 284 -0.38 11.26 7.82
C VAL A 284 0.44 11.24 9.10
N ILE A 285 1.15 12.32 9.40
CA ILE A 285 1.98 12.44 10.61
C ILE A 285 1.52 13.65 11.39
N LYS A 286 1.25 13.50 12.69
CA LYS A 286 0.99 14.61 13.59
C LYS A 286 1.89 14.53 14.82
N LYS A 287 2.09 15.69 15.45
CA LYS A 287 2.75 15.76 16.75
C LYS A 287 1.72 15.58 17.87
N GLU A 288 1.89 14.57 18.72
CA GLU A 288 1.13 14.37 19.95
C GLU A 288 2.10 14.37 21.14
N ASN A 289 1.91 15.27 22.11
CA ASN A 289 2.79 15.37 23.30
C ASN A 289 4.28 15.38 22.92
N ASP A 290 4.63 16.24 21.97
CA ASP A 290 5.97 16.40 21.39
C ASP A 290 6.55 15.19 20.63
N LYS A 291 5.76 14.15 20.39
CA LYS A 291 6.17 12.97 19.62
C LYS A 291 5.48 12.93 18.27
N ASP A 292 6.21 12.52 17.24
CA ASP A 292 5.60 12.24 15.94
C ASP A 292 4.84 10.91 15.97
N ILE A 293 3.56 10.98 15.59
CA ILE A 293 2.65 9.85 15.49
C ILE A 293 2.24 9.70 14.03
N ILE A 294 2.38 8.49 13.50
CA ILE A 294 1.93 8.14 12.16
C ILE A 294 0.53 7.54 12.25
N TYR A 295 -0.42 8.08 11.48
CA TYR A 295 -1.74 7.48 11.28
C TYR A 295 -1.76 6.80 9.92
N LEU A 296 -1.57 5.48 9.92
CA LEU A 296 -1.52 4.68 8.71
C LEU A 296 -2.92 4.14 8.39
N SER A 297 -3.50 4.55 7.26
CA SER A 297 -4.74 3.98 6.77
C SER A 297 -4.47 2.71 5.97
N TYR A 298 -5.29 1.68 6.20
CA TYR A 298 -5.15 0.40 5.53
C TYR A 298 -6.49 -0.35 5.40
N GLY A 299 -6.60 -1.16 4.35
CA GLY A 299 -7.65 -2.16 4.19
C GLY A 299 -7.30 -3.47 4.91
N GLU A 300 -8.29 -4.08 5.54
CA GLU A 300 -8.19 -5.41 6.15
C GLU A 300 -9.20 -6.38 5.51
N ASN A 301 -8.70 -7.51 5.01
CA ASN A 301 -9.46 -8.64 4.47
C ASN A 301 -10.47 -8.26 3.38
N ASP A 302 -10.17 -7.21 2.60
CA ASP A 302 -11.06 -6.65 1.58
C ASP A 302 -12.50 -6.40 2.09
N ASN A 303 -12.63 -6.08 3.38
CA ASN A 303 -13.91 -5.87 4.04
C ASN A 303 -13.92 -4.67 4.97
N ASP A 304 -12.80 -4.45 5.67
CA ASP A 304 -12.72 -3.43 6.72
C ASP A 304 -11.69 -2.38 6.31
N SER A 305 -11.91 -1.15 6.78
CA SER A 305 -10.95 -0.06 6.65
C SER A 305 -10.63 0.51 8.02
N LYS A 306 -9.34 0.71 8.27
CA LYS A 306 -8.83 1.03 9.60
C LYS A 306 -7.69 2.03 9.52
N ILE A 307 -7.43 2.67 10.65
CA ILE A 307 -6.24 3.51 10.89
C ILE A 307 -5.45 2.87 12.03
N ALA A 308 -4.19 2.55 11.76
CA ALA A 308 -3.24 2.19 12.80
C ALA A 308 -2.54 3.46 13.30
N VAL A 309 -2.57 3.68 14.61
CA VAL A 309 -1.82 4.74 15.28
C VAL A 309 -0.44 4.17 15.64
N ILE A 310 0.59 4.69 14.99
CA ILE A 310 1.94 4.15 15.00
C ILE A 310 2.88 5.12 15.73
N ASP A 311 3.61 4.61 16.71
CA ASP A 311 4.74 5.31 17.32
C ASP A 311 5.91 5.33 16.32
N LYS A 312 6.27 6.53 15.82
CA LYS A 312 7.30 6.70 14.78
C LYS A 312 8.66 6.25 15.29
N GLU A 313 9.04 6.63 16.51
CA GLU A 313 10.34 6.31 17.08
C GLU A 313 10.50 4.79 17.22
N LYS A 314 9.50 4.11 17.78
CA LYS A 314 9.49 2.65 17.90
C LYS A 314 9.51 1.95 16.54
N LEU A 315 8.83 2.49 15.54
CA LEU A 315 8.91 1.97 14.17
C LEU A 315 10.36 2.02 13.67
N PHE A 316 11.00 3.19 13.74
CA PHE A 316 12.35 3.43 13.22
C PHE A 316 13.43 2.61 13.96
N GLU A 317 13.32 2.47 15.29
CA GLU A 317 14.16 1.58 16.11
C GLU A 317 14.14 0.12 15.62
N ASN A 318 13.04 -0.30 14.98
CA ASN A 318 12.83 -1.66 14.49
C ASN A 318 13.02 -1.82 12.97
N MET A 319 13.47 -0.76 12.28
CA MET A 319 13.90 -0.85 10.89
C MET A 319 15.38 -1.21 10.81
N LYS A 320 15.75 -1.98 9.78
CA LYS A 320 17.13 -2.39 9.51
C LYS A 320 17.66 -1.65 8.28
N GLU A 321 18.93 -1.29 8.32
CA GLU A 321 19.65 -0.78 7.16
C GLU A 321 19.70 -1.80 6.03
N VAL A 322 19.67 -1.28 4.80
CA VAL A 322 19.79 -1.99 3.53
C VAL A 322 21.11 -1.54 2.90
N TYR A 323 22.05 -2.46 2.84
CA TYR A 323 23.37 -2.20 2.25
C TYR A 323 23.37 -2.42 0.75
#